data_AF-A0A937XDC8-F1
#
_entry.id   AF-A0A937XDC8-F1
#
_cell.length_a   1.000
_cell.length_b   1.000
_cell.length_c   1.000
_cell.angle_alpha   90.00
_cell.angle_beta   90.00
_cell.angle_gamma   90.00
#
_symmetry.space_group_name_H-M   'P 1'
#
loop_
_entity.id
_entity.type
_entity.pdbx_description
1 polymer ?
#
loop_
_entity_poly.entity_id
_entity_poly.type
_entity_poly.pdbx_seq_one_letter_code
_entity_poly.pdbx_strand_id
1 'polypeptide(L)'
;ALFWGAVLRRPEQANATTLVVSLFLGAIGGCWWPLEVVPQWMRTAGHASPAAWALDGLHALISYGAGWQAVLLPCGVLLGYAAVFLALGARLLRVRA
;
A
#
# COMPACT_ATOMS: atom_id res chain seq x y z
N ALA A 1 -3.37 -0.77 9.97
CA ALA A 1 -3.60 -0.53 11.41
C ALA A 1 -5.04 -0.13 11.72
N LEU A 2 -5.51 1.05 11.27
CA LEU A 2 -6.86 1.56 11.58
C LEU A 2 -8.01 0.61 11.24
N PHE A 3 -8.03 0.04 10.03
CA PHE A 3 -9.03 -0.94 9.62
C PHE A 3 -9.00 -2.21 10.49
N TRP A 4 -7.82 -2.79 10.70
CA TRP A 4 -7.68 -4.00 11.53
C TRP A 4 -8.01 -3.76 13.00
N GLY A 5 -7.69 -2.59 13.55
CA GLY A 5 -8.10 -2.19 14.90
C GLY A 5 -9.61 -1.97 15.03
N ALA A 6 -10.28 -1.55 13.95
CA ALA A 6 -11.73 -1.45 13.91
C ALA A 6 -12.42 -2.83 13.84
N VAL A 7 -11.80 -3.81 13.17
CA VAL A 7 -12.35 -5.16 12.99
C VAL A 7 -12.06 -6.08 14.18
N LEU A 8 -10.82 -6.07 14.69
CA LEU A 8 -10.32 -6.98 15.73
C LEU A 8 -10.47 -6.37 17.12
N ARG A 9 -10.97 -7.16 18.08
CA ARG A 9 -11.26 -6.72 19.46
C ARG A 9 -10.01 -6.59 20.35
N ARG A 10 -8.90 -7.23 20.00
CA ARG A 10 -7.64 -7.19 20.78
C ARG A 10 -6.58 -6.34 20.06
N PRO A 11 -6.01 -5.31 20.72
CA PRO A 11 -5.03 -4.41 20.09
C PRO A 11 -3.76 -5.15 19.64
N GLU A 12 -3.31 -6.14 20.40
CA GLU A 12 -2.15 -6.97 20.02
C GLU A 12 -2.39 -7.77 18.73
N GLN A 13 -3.57 -8.36 18.57
CA GLN A 13 -3.94 -9.09 17.35
C GLN A 13 -4.05 -8.15 16.15
N ALA A 14 -4.58 -6.94 16.34
CA ALA A 14 -4.65 -5.93 15.29
C ALA A 14 -3.25 -5.49 14.80
N ASN A 15 -2.30 -5.35 15.73
CA ASN A 15 -0.93 -4.99 15.39
C ASN A 15 -0.21 -6.12 14.65
N ALA A 16 -0.24 -7.35 15.19
CA ALA A 16 0.36 -8.51 14.55
C ALA A 16 -0.20 -8.78 13.15
N THR A 17 -1.52 -8.68 12.97
CA THR A 17 -2.18 -8.84 11.66
C THR A 17 -1.78 -7.74 10.69
N THR A 18 -1.70 -6.49 11.16
CA THR A 18 -1.23 -5.37 10.32
C THR A 18 0.19 -5.61 9.84
N LEU A 19 1.09 -6.06 10.71
CA LEU A 19 2.48 -6.36 10.36
C LEU A 19 2.57 -7.44 9.28
N VAL A 20 1.90 -8.58 9.50
CA VAL A 20 1.91 -9.70 8.54
C VAL A 20 1.36 -9.27 7.18
N VAL A 21 0.21 -8.59 7.17
CA VAL A 21 -0.42 -8.11 5.92
C VAL A 21 0.49 -7.12 5.19
N SER A 22 1.11 -6.18 5.91
CA SER A 22 2.05 -5.22 5.31
C SER A 22 3.28 -5.92 4.71
N LEU A 23 3.80 -6.95 5.38
CA LEU A 23 4.90 -7.78 4.88
C LEU A 23 4.54 -8.47 3.56
N PHE A 24 3.37 -9.12 3.50
CA PHE A 24 2.89 -9.75 2.27
C PHE A 24 2.67 -8.74 1.14
N LEU A 25 2.07 -7.59 1.43
CA LEU A 25 1.85 -6.55 0.42
C LEU A 25 3.16 -5.92 -0.06
N GLY A 26 4.16 -5.77 0.82
CA GLY A 26 5.50 -5.33 0.44
C GLY A 26 6.22 -6.34 -0.44
N ALA A 27 6.15 -7.63 -0.08
CA ALA A 27 6.72 -8.71 -0.87
C ALA A 27 6.18 -8.73 -2.32
N ILE A 28 4.85 -8.68 -2.47
CA ILE A 28 4.19 -8.72 -3.78
C ILE A 28 4.32 -7.37 -4.52
N GLY A 29 4.39 -6.27 -3.78
CA GLY A 29 4.50 -4.91 -4.30
C GLY A 29 5.90 -4.52 -4.77
N GLY A 30 6.81 -5.48 -4.94
CA GLY A 30 8.14 -5.22 -5.48
C GLY A 30 9.17 -4.69 -4.48
N CYS A 31 8.90 -4.73 -3.16
CA CYS A 31 9.95 -4.42 -2.17
C CYS A 31 11.05 -5.49 -2.11
N TRP A 32 10.77 -6.71 -2.58
CA TRP A 32 11.75 -7.81 -2.63
C TRP A 32 12.42 -7.97 -3.99
N TRP A 33 11.78 -7.52 -5.07
CA TRP A 33 12.34 -7.51 -6.40
C TRP A 33 11.80 -6.32 -7.19
N PRO A 34 12.61 -5.67 -8.04
CA PRO A 34 12.11 -4.55 -8.84
C PRO A 34 11.00 -5.04 -9.78
N LEU A 35 9.90 -4.29 -9.84
CA LEU A 35 8.74 -4.64 -10.67
C LEU A 35 9.03 -4.50 -12.17
N GLU A 36 10.13 -3.85 -12.52
CA GLU A 36 10.59 -3.60 -13.89
C GLU A 36 11.22 -4.84 -14.54
N VAL A 37 11.79 -5.76 -13.75
CA VAL A 37 12.45 -6.98 -14.24
C VAL A 37 11.54 -8.21 -14.25
N VAL A 38 10.37 -8.14 -13.64
CA VAL A 38 9.39 -9.24 -13.63
C VAL A 38 8.44 -9.18 -14.83
N PRO A 39 7.88 -10.32 -15.26
CA PRO A 39 6.94 -10.36 -16.38
C PRO A 39 5.68 -9.52 -16.13
N GLN A 40 5.06 -9.04 -17.21
CA GLN A 40 3.96 -8.05 -17.18
C GLN A 40 2.76 -8.47 -16.31
N TRP A 41 2.46 -9.76 -16.25
CA TRP A 41 1.38 -10.29 -15.39
C TRP A 41 1.70 -10.17 -13.89
N MET A 42 2.97 -10.35 -13.50
CA MET A 42 3.41 -10.13 -12.11
C MET A 42 3.41 -8.65 -11.78
N ARG A 43 3.83 -7.82 -12.73
CA ARG A 43 3.86 -6.37 -12.55
C ARG A 43 2.46 -5.81 -12.31
N THR A 44 1.47 -6.24 -13.09
CA THR A 44 0.06 -5.86 -12.90
C THR A 44 -0.52 -6.39 -11.59
N ALA A 45 -0.20 -7.63 -11.19
CA ALA A 45 -0.59 -8.16 -9.89
C ALA A 45 0.04 -7.39 -8.72
N GLY A 46 1.31 -6.97 -8.85
CA GLY A 46 2.03 -6.17 -7.87
C GLY A 46 1.39 -4.81 -7.61
N HIS A 47 0.80 -4.18 -8.64
CA HIS A 47 0.10 -2.90 -8.53
C HIS A 47 -1.22 -2.96 -7.75
N ALA A 48 -1.69 -4.16 -7.39
CA ALA A 48 -2.75 -4.29 -6.38
C ALA A 48 -2.25 -3.86 -4.99
N SER A 49 -0.94 -3.92 -4.74
CA SER A 49 -0.32 -3.48 -3.50
C SER A 49 0.04 -2.00 -3.54
N PRO A 50 -0.17 -1.23 -2.46
CA PRO A 50 0.25 0.17 -2.38
C PRO A 50 1.78 0.32 -2.42
N ALA A 51 2.55 -0.72 -2.07
CA ALA A 51 4.00 -0.67 -2.08
C ALA A 51 4.57 -0.56 -3.51
N ALA A 52 3.91 -1.18 -4.50
CA ALA A 52 4.29 -1.06 -5.91
C ALA A 52 4.27 0.39 -6.40
N TRP A 53 3.19 1.11 -6.09
CA TRP A 53 3.05 2.52 -6.46
C TRP A 53 4.12 3.40 -5.82
N ALA A 54 4.47 3.13 -4.55
CA ALA A 54 5.52 3.87 -3.87
C ALA A 54 6.90 3.68 -4.52
N LEU A 55 7.24 2.43 -4.90
CA LEU A 55 8.50 2.10 -5.54
C LEU A 55 8.59 2.64 -6.96
N ASP A 56 7.51 2.59 -7.74
CA ASP A 56 7.45 3.18 -9.08
C ASP A 56 7.77 4.69 -9.03
N GLY A 57 7.19 5.42 -8.07
CA GLY A 57 7.49 6.84 -7.86
C GLY A 57 8.94 7.08 -7.46
N LEU A 58 9.52 6.20 -6.64
CA LEU A 58 10.90 6.30 -6.18
C LEU A 58 11.89 6.03 -7.31
N HIS A 59 11.69 4.96 -8.09
CA HIS A 59 12.51 4.65 -9.26
C HIS A 59 12.40 5.72 -10.34
N ALA A 60 11.20 6.28 -10.57
CA ALA A 60 11.02 7.39 -11.50
C ALA A 60 11.92 8.58 -11.14
N LEU A 61 12.00 8.95 -9.86
CA LEU A 61 12.85 10.04 -9.37
C LEU A 61 14.34 9.69 -9.38
N ILE A 62 14.71 8.54 -8.81
CA ILE A 62 16.11 8.21 -8.49
C ILE A 62 16.81 7.56 -9.67
N SER A 63 16.17 6.60 -10.32
CA SER A 63 16.80 5.74 -11.33
C SER A 63 16.64 6.28 -12.75
N TYR A 64 15.51 6.91 -13.04
CA TYR A 64 15.17 7.40 -14.38
C TYR A 64 15.28 8.92 -14.54
N GLY A 65 15.55 9.65 -13.45
CA GLY A 65 15.71 11.11 -13.47
C GLY A 65 14.46 11.85 -13.94
N ALA A 66 13.27 11.25 -13.79
CA ALA A 66 12.02 11.86 -14.17
C ALA A 66 11.73 13.06 -13.27
N GLY A 67 11.13 14.11 -13.84
CA GLY A 67 10.72 15.29 -13.09
C GLY A 67 9.65 14.99 -12.04
N TRP A 68 9.43 15.92 -11.11
CA TRP A 68 8.47 15.81 -9.99
C TRP A 68 7.05 15.40 -10.41
N GLN A 69 6.66 15.69 -11.65
CA GLN A 69 5.36 15.31 -12.23
C GLN A 69 5.13 13.79 -12.25
N ALA A 70 6.20 12.99 -12.39
CA ALA A 70 6.11 11.53 -12.42
C ALA A 70 5.60 10.92 -11.10
N VAL A 71 5.71 11.67 -9.99
CA VAL A 71 5.34 11.23 -8.64
C VAL A 71 3.87 11.55 -8.33
N LEU A 72 3.23 12.44 -9.11
CA LEU A 72 1.86 12.87 -8.86
C LEU A 72 0.88 11.70 -8.89
N LEU A 73 1.02 10.80 -9.86
CA LEU A 73 0.16 9.64 -9.99
C LEU A 73 0.37 8.64 -8.82
N PRO A 74 1.61 8.18 -8.52
CA PRO A 74 1.91 7.40 -7.31
C PRO A 74 1.34 8.00 -6.03
N CYS A 75 1.57 9.30 -5.78
CA CYS A 75 1.08 10.00 -4.60
C CYS A 75 -0.45 10.04 -4.57
N GLY A 76 -1.10 10.30 -5.71
CA GLY A 76 -2.56 10.30 -5.81
C GLY A 76 -3.17 8.94 -5.47
N VAL A 77 -2.58 7.85 -5.97
CA VAL A 77 -3.05 6.48 -5.66
C VAL A 77 -2.84 6.15 -4.18
N LEU A 78 -1.69 6.50 -3.61
CA LEU A 78 -1.41 6.28 -2.19
C LEU A 78 -2.37 7.06 -1.28
N LEU A 79 -2.68 8.32 -1.63
CA LEU A 79 -3.68 9.12 -0.93
C LEU A 79 -5.08 8.51 -1.05
N GLY A 80 -5.43 7.98 -2.22
CA GLY A 80 -6.68 7.23 -2.43
C GLY A 80 -6.77 6.01 -1.52
N TYR A 81 -5.69 5.22 -1.44
CA TYR A 81 -5.57 4.10 -0.51
C TYR A 81 -5.77 4.56 0.94
N ALA A 82 -5.06 5.60 1.37
CA ALA A 82 -5.19 6.14 2.71
C ALA A 82 -6.63 6.57 3.02
N ALA A 83 -7.28 7.30 2.11
CA ALA A 83 -8.66 7.76 2.27
C ALA A 83 -9.66 6.60 2.38
N VAL A 84 -9.52 5.56 1.55
CA VAL A 84 -10.40 4.38 1.58
C VAL A 84 -10.26 3.63 2.91
N PHE A 85 -9.03 3.29 3.32
CA PHE A 85 -8.80 2.55 4.56
C PHE A 85 -9.16 3.36 5.81
N LEU A 86 -8.94 4.68 5.77
CA LEU A 86 -9.36 5.59 6.83
C LEU A 86 -10.89 5.66 6.93
N ALA A 87 -11.60 5.83 5.80
CA ALA A 87 -13.05 5.88 5.77
C ALA A 87 -13.69 4.57 6.24
N LEU A 88 -13.16 3.43 5.79
CA LEU A 88 -13.61 2.11 6.24
C LEU A 88 -13.37 1.90 7.73
N GLY A 89 -12.17 2.22 8.23
CA GLY A 89 -11.86 2.15 9.66
C GLY A 89 -12.77 3.06 10.50
N ALA A 90 -12.98 4.30 10.07
CA ALA A 90 -13.84 5.26 10.76
C ALA A 90 -15.31 4.83 10.78
N ARG A 91 -15.84 4.31 9.66
CA ARG A 91 -17.22 3.80 9.58
C ARG A 91 -17.42 2.58 10.48
N LEU A 92 -16.47 1.65 10.49
CA LEU A 92 -16.54 0.44 11.33
C LEU A 92 -16.47 0.77 12.83
N LEU A 93 -15.66 1.75 13.21
CA LEU A 93 -15.60 2.24 14.61
C LEU A 93 -16.91 2.93 15.01
N ARG A 94 -17.52 3.71 14.12
CA ARG A 94 -18.80 4.40 14.39
C ARG A 94 -20.00 3.47 14.53
N VAL A 95 -20.00 2.30 13.86
CA VAL A 95 -21.09 1.30 13.98
C VAL A 95 -21.00 0.49 15.28
N ARG A 96 -19.84 0.52 15.96
CA ARG A 96 -19.58 -0.22 17.20
C ARG A 96 -19.59 0.63 18.47
N ALA A 97 -19.74 1.96 18.36
CA ALA A 97 -19.88 2.91 19.45
C ALA A 97 -21.36 3.24 19.69
#